data_AF-A0A747XCH2-F1
#
_entry.id   AF-A0A747XCH2-F1
#
_cell.length_a   1.000
_cell.length_b   1.000
_cell.length_c   1.000
_cell.angle_alpha   90.00
_cell.angle_beta   90.00
_cell.angle_gamma   90.00
#
_symmetry.space_group_name_H-M   'P 1'
#
loop_
_entity.id
_entity.type
_entity.pdbx_description
1 polymer ?
#
loop_
_entity_poly.entity_id
_entity_poly.type
_entity_poly.pdbx_seq_one_letter_code
_entity_poly.pdbx_strand_id
1 'polypeptide(L)'
;MQVANQNAPGQPSLSSYDFSQRPNVGGQLAQGLGAVGQAIQQNEAAQRLSDFQKAFGQAYAAGDRDALRQLAATNPDQIETIRQGMGFVDADRNQAMGDMSARLNIAAAQGPEAVMRELATHQNTLQQIGVSPEQAWQTYQQSPEGFTQLTDLIGMHAVGPEKYFDIQDKLTGREIDRGRLAETIRSNQAGEALQQRGQDITVRGQNISAQNAALSREIQRAELQDKVLDRQIARETNQIKLDELKQKQADVRQKAEIAKADRQAAAQGAVDTFSTALDSLNEIEQSPGLSKAVGIRSAFPTVPGSDAANFEARLDTFKAQTFLPMVQSLKGMGALSDAEGKKLSDAVGALSPKMSEKAFRDSIGKIRNQLESKLSTVKKQFDYQEPVQNALGQQSPAGSNFSSLWGD
;
A
#
# COMPACT_ATOMS: atom_id res chain seq x y z
N MET A 1 24.71 -41.69 -31.87
CA MET A 1 24.86 -42.30 -33.21
C MET A 1 25.76 -41.41 -34.04
N GLN A 2 27.03 -41.78 -34.14
CA GLN A 2 27.96 -41.23 -35.13
C GLN A 2 27.79 -42.09 -36.38
N VAL A 3 27.49 -41.45 -37.51
CA VAL A 3 27.61 -42.09 -38.83
C VAL A 3 28.68 -41.33 -39.58
N ALA A 4 29.88 -41.89 -39.53
CA ALA A 4 30.96 -41.61 -40.45
C ALA A 4 30.57 -42.18 -41.82
N ASN A 5 30.76 -41.40 -42.89
CA ASN A 5 30.82 -41.93 -44.24
C ASN A 5 32.23 -41.65 -44.78
N GLN A 6 33.00 -42.73 -44.93
CA GLN A 6 34.32 -42.80 -45.54
C GLN A 6 34.21 -43.57 -46.86
N ASN A 7 35.08 -43.21 -47.82
CA ASN A 7 35.29 -43.72 -49.20
C ASN A 7 34.76 -42.77 -50.28
N ALA A 8 35.52 -42.25 -51.25
CA ALA A 8 36.90 -42.43 -51.73
C ALA A 8 37.15 -41.33 -52.81
N PRO A 9 38.23 -41.34 -53.62
CA PRO A 9 39.67 -41.40 -53.37
C PRO A 9 40.37 -40.08 -53.78
N GLY A 10 41.65 -39.94 -53.43
CA GLY A 10 42.43 -38.71 -53.62
C GLY A 10 42.52 -38.19 -55.08
N GLN A 11 42.31 -36.89 -55.20
CA GLN A 11 42.81 -36.02 -56.27
C GLN A 11 43.24 -34.68 -55.64
N PRO A 12 44.24 -34.02 -56.24
CA PRO A 12 45.34 -33.38 -55.53
C PRO A 12 44.89 -32.16 -54.75
N SER A 13 45.60 -31.88 -53.65
CA SER A 13 45.55 -30.60 -52.96
C SER A 13 45.59 -29.48 -53.99
N LEU A 14 44.48 -28.75 -54.14
CA LEU A 14 44.51 -27.46 -54.78
C LEU A 14 45.41 -26.61 -53.89
N SER A 15 46.66 -26.52 -54.32
CA SER A 15 47.66 -25.63 -53.76
C SER A 15 46.95 -24.31 -53.53
N SER A 16 46.81 -23.95 -52.26
CA SER A 16 46.53 -22.59 -51.86
C SER A 16 47.51 -21.73 -52.64
N TYR A 17 47.01 -21.00 -53.64
CA TYR A 17 47.78 -19.91 -54.23
C TYR A 17 47.94 -18.90 -53.09
N ASP A 18 49.07 -19.04 -52.42
CA ASP A 18 49.55 -18.16 -51.39
C ASP A 18 49.82 -16.80 -52.06
N PHE A 19 48.87 -15.87 -51.90
CA PHE A 19 48.98 -14.48 -52.36
C PHE A 19 50.08 -13.69 -51.61
N SER A 20 50.85 -14.33 -50.72
CA SER A 20 52.03 -13.75 -50.08
C SER A 20 53.27 -13.79 -50.97
N GLN A 21 53.26 -14.58 -52.05
CA GLN A 21 54.36 -14.59 -53.01
C GLN A 21 53.99 -13.75 -54.23
N ARG A 22 54.00 -12.43 -54.06
CA ARG A 22 54.51 -11.60 -55.15
C ARG A 22 55.87 -12.20 -55.52
N PRO A 23 56.10 -12.69 -56.75
CA PRO A 23 57.45 -13.01 -57.16
C PRO A 23 58.26 -11.75 -56.86
N ASN A 24 59.36 -11.91 -56.14
CA ASN A 24 60.26 -10.80 -55.86
C ASN A 24 60.92 -10.45 -57.20
N VAL A 25 60.17 -9.80 -58.09
CA VAL A 25 60.51 -9.52 -59.49
C VAL A 25 61.77 -8.67 -59.56
N GLY A 26 61.96 -7.77 -58.58
CA GLY A 26 63.21 -7.05 -58.38
C GLY A 26 64.41 -7.96 -58.11
N GLY A 27 64.21 -9.11 -57.45
CA GLY A 27 65.25 -10.12 -57.20
C GLY A 27 65.55 -11.02 -58.41
N GLN A 28 64.56 -11.28 -59.27
CA GLN A 28 64.75 -12.07 -60.51
C GLN A 28 65.44 -11.26 -61.61
N LEU A 29 65.12 -9.98 -61.75
CA LEU A 29 65.82 -9.06 -62.67
C LEU A 29 67.28 -8.83 -62.25
N ALA A 30 67.57 -8.80 -60.94
CA ALA A 30 68.93 -8.66 -60.43
C ALA A 30 69.85 -9.85 -60.77
N GLN A 31 69.30 -11.06 -60.96
CA GLN A 31 70.08 -12.25 -61.31
C GLN A 31 70.48 -12.31 -62.80
N GLY A 32 69.79 -11.59 -63.69
CA GLY A 32 70.10 -11.57 -65.13
C GLY A 32 71.28 -10.67 -65.53
N LEU A 33 71.69 -9.74 -64.66
CA LEU A 33 72.68 -8.70 -64.97
C LEU A 33 74.16 -9.14 -64.76
N GLY A 34 74.39 -10.40 -64.37
CA GLY A 34 75.64 -10.83 -63.73
C GLY A 34 76.68 -11.55 -64.59
N ALA A 35 76.63 -11.53 -65.93
CA ALA A 35 77.58 -12.35 -66.71
C ALA A 35 78.01 -11.77 -68.06
N VAL A 36 78.93 -10.80 -68.07
CA VAL A 36 80.01 -10.71 -69.10
C VAL A 36 81.23 -10.03 -68.48
N GLY A 37 82.36 -10.73 -68.42
CA GLY A 37 83.66 -10.15 -68.10
C GLY A 37 84.54 -10.05 -69.35
N GLN A 38 85.19 -8.89 -69.54
CA GLN A 38 86.60 -8.79 -69.94
C GLN A 38 87.13 -7.35 -69.78
N ALA A 39 88.29 -7.23 -69.12
CA ALA A 39 89.06 -6.02 -68.87
C ALA A 39 89.53 -5.39 -70.19
N ILE A 40 89.20 -4.13 -70.50
CA ILE A 40 90.02 -2.92 -70.24
C ILE A 40 89.14 -1.63 -70.20
N GLN A 41 87.81 -1.75 -70.17
CA GLN A 41 86.84 -0.64 -70.05
C GLN A 41 86.08 -0.60 -68.70
N GLN A 42 86.72 -1.07 -67.61
CA GLN A 42 86.03 -1.41 -66.36
C GLN A 42 85.36 -0.25 -65.62
N ASN A 43 85.86 0.99 -65.73
CA ASN A 43 85.26 2.12 -65.01
C ASN A 43 84.02 2.71 -65.73
N GLU A 44 84.07 2.79 -67.07
CA GLU A 44 82.98 3.34 -67.89
C GLU A 44 81.80 2.36 -68.03
N ALA A 45 82.06 1.05 -68.14
CA ALA A 45 81.00 0.04 -68.18
C ALA A 45 80.28 -0.09 -66.83
N ALA A 46 81.00 0.01 -65.71
CA ALA A 46 80.39 -0.01 -64.38
C ALA A 46 79.53 1.23 -64.11
N GLN A 47 79.98 2.42 -64.56
CA GLN A 47 79.19 3.65 -64.46
C GLN A 47 77.91 3.57 -65.31
N ARG A 48 78.01 3.14 -66.57
CA ARG A 48 76.83 2.95 -67.44
C ARG A 48 75.82 1.97 -66.86
N LEU A 49 76.28 0.87 -66.25
CA LEU A 49 75.40 -0.09 -65.60
C LEU A 49 74.71 0.50 -64.36
N SER A 50 75.43 1.27 -63.55
CA SER A 50 74.87 1.98 -62.39
C SER A 50 73.83 3.04 -62.82
N ASP A 51 74.14 3.82 -63.86
CA ASP A 51 73.24 4.85 -64.38
C ASP A 51 71.99 4.24 -65.02
N PHE A 52 72.15 3.11 -65.72
CA PHE A 52 71.04 2.30 -66.21
C PHE A 52 70.16 1.80 -65.05
N GLN A 53 70.74 1.21 -64.00
CA GLN A 53 69.97 0.72 -62.85
C GLN A 53 69.16 1.84 -62.17
N LYS A 54 69.75 3.03 -62.03
CA LYS A 54 69.05 4.21 -61.47
C LYS A 54 67.92 4.67 -62.37
N ALA A 55 68.18 4.87 -63.66
CA ALA A 55 67.19 5.37 -64.61
C ALA A 55 66.07 4.34 -64.85
N PHE A 56 66.40 3.05 -64.93
CA PHE A 56 65.44 1.96 -65.02
C PHE A 56 64.59 1.87 -63.75
N GLY A 57 65.21 1.94 -62.57
CA GLY A 57 64.46 1.95 -61.30
C GLY A 57 63.50 3.13 -61.18
N GLN A 58 63.92 4.33 -61.62
CA GLN A 58 63.07 5.52 -61.65
C GLN A 58 61.92 5.37 -62.66
N ALA A 59 62.20 4.92 -63.88
CA ALA A 59 61.19 4.71 -64.92
C ALA A 59 60.21 3.60 -64.55
N TYR A 60 60.69 2.51 -63.96
CA TYR A 60 59.87 1.40 -63.46
C TYR A 60 58.99 1.84 -62.27
N ALA A 61 59.53 2.58 -61.31
CA ALA A 61 58.78 3.10 -60.17
C ALA A 61 57.74 4.15 -60.57
N ALA A 62 58.03 4.95 -61.59
CA ALA A 62 57.09 5.92 -62.17
C ALA A 62 56.05 5.26 -63.10
N GLY A 63 56.22 3.98 -63.46
CA GLY A 63 55.40 3.32 -64.48
C GLY A 63 55.52 3.96 -65.87
N ASP A 64 56.63 4.64 -66.13
CA ASP A 64 56.84 5.43 -67.35
C ASP A 64 57.35 4.54 -68.49
N ARG A 65 56.41 4.14 -69.34
CA ARG A 65 56.67 3.31 -70.52
C ARG A 65 57.54 4.02 -71.56
N ASP A 66 57.43 5.34 -71.66
CA ASP A 66 58.19 6.11 -72.64
C ASP A 66 59.65 6.21 -72.21
N ALA A 67 59.89 6.43 -70.91
CA ALA A 67 61.21 6.38 -70.32
C ALA A 67 61.85 4.98 -70.43
N LEU A 68 61.09 3.90 -70.19
CA LEU A 68 61.58 2.52 -70.39
C LEU A 68 61.92 2.25 -71.87
N ARG A 69 61.11 2.73 -72.82
CA ARG A 69 61.41 2.59 -74.26
C ARG A 69 62.66 3.38 -74.67
N GLN A 70 62.85 4.57 -74.11
CA GLN A 70 64.05 5.38 -74.36
C GLN A 70 65.31 4.76 -73.75
N LEU A 71 65.17 4.11 -72.59
CA LEU A 71 66.23 3.29 -71.99
C LEU A 71 66.58 2.09 -72.86
N ALA A 72 65.60 1.45 -73.50
CA ALA A 72 65.84 0.34 -74.43
C ALA A 72 66.56 0.80 -75.71
N ALA A 73 66.28 2.00 -76.19
CA ALA A 73 66.96 2.58 -77.35
C ALA A 73 68.42 2.95 -77.06
N THR A 74 68.74 3.34 -75.82
CA THR A 74 70.09 3.76 -75.40
C THR A 74 70.94 2.61 -74.83
N ASN A 75 70.31 1.51 -74.39
CA ASN A 75 70.97 0.35 -73.78
C ASN A 75 70.51 -0.95 -74.48
N PRO A 76 71.00 -1.23 -75.71
CA PRO A 76 70.56 -2.37 -76.51
C PRO A 76 70.88 -3.73 -75.88
N ASP A 77 71.92 -3.79 -75.04
CA ASP A 77 72.34 -4.96 -74.29
C ASP A 77 71.40 -5.33 -73.13
N GLN A 78 70.56 -4.38 -72.66
CA GLN A 78 69.62 -4.57 -71.55
C GLN A 78 68.16 -4.66 -71.98
N ILE A 79 67.88 -4.77 -73.28
CA ILE A 79 66.51 -4.76 -73.83
C ILE A 79 65.62 -5.83 -73.19
N GLU A 80 66.15 -7.02 -72.88
CA GLU A 80 65.34 -8.09 -72.30
C GLU A 80 64.86 -7.76 -70.88
N THR A 81 65.75 -7.23 -70.04
CA THR A 81 65.46 -6.70 -68.69
C THR A 81 64.40 -5.59 -68.76
N ILE A 82 64.53 -4.68 -69.74
CA ILE A 82 63.61 -3.57 -69.94
C ILE A 82 62.25 -4.05 -70.44
N ARG A 83 62.24 -5.04 -71.34
CA ARG A 83 61.02 -5.67 -71.87
C ARG A 83 60.25 -6.41 -70.78
N GLN A 84 60.97 -7.12 -69.90
CA GLN A 84 60.37 -7.74 -68.72
C GLN A 84 59.81 -6.70 -67.76
N GLY A 85 60.57 -5.63 -67.46
CA GLY A 85 60.12 -4.49 -66.66
C GLY A 85 58.85 -3.84 -67.21
N MET A 86 58.82 -3.55 -68.51
CA MET A 86 57.62 -3.04 -69.20
C MET A 86 56.44 -3.99 -69.08
N GLY A 87 56.66 -5.31 -69.21
CA GLY A 87 55.60 -6.31 -69.04
C GLY A 87 54.96 -6.30 -67.65
N PHE A 88 55.76 -6.08 -66.58
CA PHE A 88 55.22 -5.96 -65.23
C PHE A 88 54.51 -4.63 -64.99
N VAL A 89 55.05 -3.52 -65.51
CA VAL A 89 54.39 -2.21 -65.45
C VAL A 89 53.06 -2.24 -66.19
N ASP A 90 53.02 -2.85 -67.38
CA ASP A 90 51.80 -3.04 -68.16
C ASP A 90 50.81 -3.95 -67.43
N ALA A 91 51.28 -5.04 -66.79
CA ALA A 91 50.42 -5.94 -66.03
C ALA A 91 49.81 -5.24 -64.79
N ASP A 92 50.59 -4.46 -64.04
CA ASP A 92 50.11 -3.71 -62.87
C ASP A 92 49.12 -2.61 -63.27
N ARG A 93 49.45 -1.85 -64.33
CA ARG A 93 48.55 -0.84 -64.90
C ARG A 93 47.25 -1.46 -65.39
N ASN A 94 47.33 -2.56 -66.14
CA ASN A 94 46.15 -3.26 -66.64
C ASN A 94 45.29 -3.80 -65.50
N GLN A 95 45.91 -4.37 -64.47
CA GLN A 95 45.20 -4.83 -63.29
C GLN A 95 44.52 -3.67 -62.54
N ALA A 96 45.20 -2.54 -62.36
CA ALA A 96 44.62 -1.34 -61.76
C ALA A 96 43.44 -0.80 -62.58
N MET A 97 43.52 -0.85 -63.92
CA MET A 97 42.43 -0.47 -64.82
C MET A 97 41.26 -1.46 -64.72
N GLY A 98 41.52 -2.77 -64.66
CA GLY A 98 40.49 -3.80 -64.46
C GLY A 98 39.77 -3.66 -63.12
N ASP A 99 40.52 -3.45 -62.04
CA ASP A 99 39.99 -3.23 -60.68
C ASP A 99 39.17 -1.94 -60.61
N MET A 100 39.68 -0.84 -61.17
CA MET A 100 38.96 0.44 -61.24
C MET A 100 37.63 0.29 -62.00
N SER A 101 37.67 -0.33 -63.19
CA SER A 101 36.48 -0.53 -64.01
C SER A 101 35.43 -1.36 -63.29
N ALA A 102 35.81 -2.48 -62.67
CA ALA A 102 34.87 -3.35 -61.97
C ALA A 102 34.24 -2.63 -60.76
N ARG A 103 35.03 -1.83 -60.03
CA ARG A 103 34.55 -1.01 -58.91
C ARG A 103 33.61 0.10 -59.36
N LEU A 104 33.93 0.79 -60.45
CA LEU A 104 33.09 1.83 -61.01
C LEU A 104 31.76 1.27 -61.54
N ASN A 105 31.77 0.07 -62.14
CA ASN A 105 30.55 -0.63 -62.55
C ASN A 105 29.66 -0.98 -61.34
N ILE A 106 30.25 -1.57 -60.30
CA ILE A 106 29.53 -1.89 -59.05
C ILE A 106 28.99 -0.62 -58.40
N ALA A 107 29.81 0.44 -58.34
CA ALA A 107 29.40 1.72 -57.79
C ALA A 107 28.27 2.37 -58.60
N ALA A 108 28.28 2.25 -59.92
CA ALA A 108 27.19 2.73 -60.78
C ALA A 108 25.87 2.02 -60.49
N ALA A 109 25.91 0.73 -60.12
CA ALA A 109 24.74 0.00 -59.65
C ALA A 109 24.30 0.40 -58.23
N GLN A 110 25.23 0.84 -57.37
CA GLN A 110 24.95 1.33 -56.01
C GLN A 110 24.41 2.77 -55.99
N GLY A 111 24.75 3.58 -56.99
CA GLY A 111 24.23 4.93 -57.18
C GLY A 111 25.28 6.04 -57.21
N PRO A 112 24.83 7.30 -57.36
CA PRO A 112 25.70 8.46 -57.64
C PRO A 112 26.79 8.70 -56.59
N GLU A 113 26.49 8.49 -55.31
CA GLU A 113 27.43 8.74 -54.20
C GLU A 113 28.60 7.75 -54.19
N ALA A 114 28.31 6.48 -54.50
CA ALA A 114 29.33 5.44 -54.61
C ALA A 114 30.27 5.73 -55.79
N VAL A 115 29.71 6.14 -56.95
CA VAL A 115 30.50 6.47 -58.14
C VAL A 115 31.44 7.62 -57.89
N MET A 116 30.97 8.71 -57.27
CA MET A 116 31.83 9.86 -56.94
C MET A 116 33.01 9.45 -56.04
N ARG A 117 32.78 8.57 -55.07
CA ARG A 117 33.83 8.05 -54.17
C ARG A 117 34.86 7.20 -54.92
N GLU A 118 34.40 6.27 -55.75
CA GLU A 118 35.31 5.39 -56.50
C GLU A 118 36.10 6.19 -57.57
N LEU A 119 35.49 7.18 -58.22
CA LEU A 119 36.18 8.09 -59.15
C LEU A 119 37.29 8.89 -58.46
N ALA A 120 37.02 9.41 -57.26
CA ALA A 120 38.03 10.11 -56.47
C ALA A 120 39.17 9.17 -56.02
N THR A 121 38.83 7.93 -55.66
CA THR A 121 39.79 6.91 -55.22
C THR A 121 40.75 6.48 -56.34
N HIS A 122 40.26 6.45 -57.58
CA HIS A 122 41.00 5.99 -58.75
C HIS A 122 41.48 7.11 -59.70
N GLN A 123 41.62 8.34 -59.18
CA GLN A 123 42.04 9.51 -59.97
C GLN A 123 43.34 9.28 -60.76
N ASN A 124 44.35 8.64 -60.16
CA ASN A 124 45.63 8.39 -60.82
C ASN A 124 45.49 7.47 -62.05
N THR A 125 44.69 6.41 -61.94
CA THR A 125 44.43 5.45 -63.02
C THR A 125 43.61 6.10 -64.14
N LEU A 126 42.63 6.96 -63.79
CA LEU A 126 41.86 7.74 -64.75
C LEU A 126 42.75 8.72 -65.54
N GLN A 127 43.67 9.41 -64.87
CA GLN A 127 44.61 10.32 -65.52
C GLN A 127 45.55 9.60 -66.50
N GLN A 128 45.98 8.37 -66.16
CA GLN A 128 46.82 7.56 -67.06
C GLN A 128 46.13 7.19 -68.36
N ILE A 129 44.80 7.12 -68.39
CA ILE A 129 44.00 6.88 -69.60
C ILE A 129 43.47 8.17 -70.24
N GLY A 130 43.90 9.33 -69.73
CA GLY A 130 43.54 10.64 -70.28
C GLY A 130 42.13 11.11 -69.91
N VAL A 131 41.51 10.54 -68.88
CA VAL A 131 40.15 10.89 -68.42
C VAL A 131 40.24 11.56 -67.05
N SER A 132 39.55 12.69 -66.86
CA SER A 132 39.47 13.31 -65.52
C SER A 132 38.30 12.72 -64.69
N PRO A 133 38.39 12.69 -63.35
CA PRO A 133 37.27 12.29 -62.50
C PRO A 133 35.99 13.09 -62.78
N GLU A 134 36.11 14.38 -63.07
CA GLU A 134 34.97 15.26 -63.41
C GLU A 134 34.35 14.89 -64.76
N GLN A 135 35.17 14.55 -65.75
CA GLN A 135 34.70 14.11 -67.06
C GLN A 135 33.98 12.76 -66.95
N ALA A 136 34.57 11.80 -66.24
CA ALA A 136 33.95 10.51 -65.97
C ALA A 136 32.62 10.65 -65.20
N TRP A 137 32.57 11.57 -64.24
CA TRP A 137 31.34 11.91 -63.50
C TRP A 137 30.26 12.54 -64.39
N GLN A 138 30.65 13.43 -65.31
CA GLN A 138 29.72 14.00 -66.29
C GLN A 138 29.18 12.92 -67.24
N THR A 139 30.02 11.97 -67.68
CA THR A 139 29.57 10.82 -68.48
C THR A 139 28.54 9.99 -67.73
N TYR A 140 28.78 9.70 -66.45
CA TYR A 140 27.82 8.98 -65.59
C TYR A 140 26.50 9.74 -65.42
N GLN A 141 26.54 11.06 -65.18
CA GLN A 141 25.33 11.88 -65.06
C GLN A 141 24.51 11.93 -66.35
N GLN A 142 25.18 11.98 -67.50
CA GLN A 142 24.52 12.04 -68.81
C GLN A 142 23.93 10.68 -69.20
N SER A 143 24.67 9.60 -68.97
CA SER A 143 24.22 8.24 -69.27
C SER A 143 24.85 7.23 -68.32
N PRO A 144 24.11 6.77 -67.29
CA PRO A 144 24.59 5.73 -66.39
C PRO A 144 24.90 4.41 -67.12
N GLU A 145 24.05 4.02 -68.08
CA GLU A 145 24.26 2.81 -68.90
C GLU A 145 25.44 2.96 -69.86
N GLY A 146 25.63 4.14 -70.46
CA GLY A 146 26.80 4.42 -71.29
C GLY A 146 28.09 4.38 -70.48
N PHE A 147 28.04 4.84 -69.23
CA PHE A 147 29.17 4.79 -68.29
C PHE A 147 29.52 3.36 -67.88
N THR A 148 28.54 2.50 -67.58
CA THR A 148 28.81 1.08 -67.25
C THR A 148 29.40 0.33 -68.44
N GLN A 149 28.87 0.53 -69.64
CA GLN A 149 29.43 -0.07 -70.86
C GLN A 149 30.87 0.40 -71.14
N LEU A 150 31.16 1.69 -70.94
CA LEU A 150 32.50 2.25 -71.12
C LEU A 150 33.48 1.65 -70.10
N THR A 151 33.09 1.59 -68.83
CA THR A 151 33.93 1.02 -67.77
C THR A 151 34.17 -0.47 -67.99
N ASP A 152 33.14 -1.22 -68.38
CA ASP A 152 33.25 -2.63 -68.76
C ASP A 152 34.21 -2.84 -69.93
N LEU A 153 34.11 -2.03 -70.99
CA LEU A 153 35.01 -2.09 -72.13
C LEU A 153 36.47 -1.82 -71.72
N ILE A 154 36.70 -0.80 -70.89
CA ILE A 154 38.03 -0.47 -70.37
C ILE A 154 38.59 -1.63 -69.56
N GLY A 155 37.77 -2.24 -68.69
CA GLY A 155 38.18 -3.35 -67.84
C GLY A 155 38.50 -4.61 -68.65
N MET A 156 37.60 -4.99 -69.57
CA MET A 156 37.80 -6.14 -70.45
C MET A 156 38.98 -5.94 -71.40
N HIS A 157 39.22 -4.73 -71.90
CA HIS A 157 40.40 -4.44 -72.74
C HIS A 157 41.71 -4.50 -71.93
N ALA A 158 41.69 -4.12 -70.65
CA ALA A 158 42.87 -4.12 -69.80
C ALA A 158 43.26 -5.53 -69.32
N VAL A 159 42.33 -6.28 -68.72
CA VAL A 159 42.63 -7.58 -68.08
C VAL A 159 42.07 -8.80 -68.82
N GLY A 160 41.28 -8.60 -69.86
CA GLY A 160 40.51 -9.64 -70.53
C GLY A 160 39.15 -9.91 -69.86
N PRO A 161 38.18 -10.47 -70.60
CA PRO A 161 36.81 -10.66 -70.10
C PRO A 161 36.72 -11.61 -68.90
N GLU A 162 37.42 -12.75 -68.93
CA GLU A 162 37.38 -13.73 -67.83
C GLU A 162 37.84 -13.11 -66.50
N LYS A 163 39.01 -12.48 -66.49
CA LYS A 163 39.56 -11.84 -65.28
C LYS A 163 38.72 -10.67 -64.81
N TYR A 164 38.12 -9.90 -65.73
CA TYR A 164 37.26 -8.78 -65.39
C TYR A 164 36.03 -9.24 -64.59
N PHE A 165 35.31 -10.24 -65.11
CA PHE A 165 34.14 -10.78 -64.40
C PHE A 165 34.50 -11.49 -63.10
N ASP A 166 35.67 -12.15 -63.02
CA ASP A 166 36.17 -12.70 -61.75
C ASP A 166 36.42 -11.62 -60.68
N ILE A 167 36.97 -10.47 -61.08
CA ILE A 167 37.18 -9.33 -60.18
C ILE A 167 35.83 -8.78 -59.71
N GLN A 168 34.89 -8.62 -60.64
CA GLN A 168 33.54 -8.13 -60.35
C GLN A 168 32.79 -9.07 -59.40
N ASP A 169 32.82 -10.38 -59.64
CA ASP A 169 32.18 -11.39 -58.79
C ASP A 169 32.77 -11.39 -57.37
N LYS A 170 34.11 -11.36 -57.24
CA LYS A 170 34.78 -11.25 -55.94
C LYS A 170 34.45 -9.97 -55.17
N LEU A 171 34.25 -8.86 -55.88
CA LEU A 171 33.85 -7.59 -55.24
C LEU A 171 32.41 -7.68 -54.74
N THR A 172 31.48 -8.15 -55.58
CA THR A 172 30.07 -8.36 -55.22
C THR A 172 29.92 -9.35 -54.08
N GLY A 173 30.65 -10.48 -54.09
CA GLY A 173 30.63 -11.47 -53.02
C GLY A 173 31.05 -10.89 -51.67
N ARG A 174 32.10 -10.05 -51.64
CA ARG A 174 32.54 -9.36 -50.42
C ARG A 174 31.52 -8.34 -49.91
N GLU A 175 30.81 -7.66 -50.81
CA GLU A 175 29.72 -6.74 -50.45
C GLU A 175 28.57 -7.49 -49.77
N ILE A 176 28.17 -8.64 -50.34
CA ILE A 176 27.14 -9.52 -49.79
C ILE A 176 27.55 -10.05 -48.41
N ASP A 177 28.79 -10.50 -48.25
CA ASP A 177 29.31 -10.98 -46.97
C ASP A 177 29.30 -9.88 -45.90
N ARG A 178 29.72 -8.65 -46.27
CA ARG A 178 29.62 -7.48 -45.38
C ARG A 178 28.18 -7.18 -45.00
N GLY A 179 27.25 -7.24 -45.96
CA GLY A 179 25.82 -7.08 -45.71
C GLY A 179 25.28 -8.14 -44.74
N ARG A 180 25.65 -9.41 -44.93
CA ARG A 180 25.25 -10.51 -44.05
C ARG A 180 25.82 -10.38 -42.64
N LEU A 181 27.08 -9.96 -42.51
CA LEU A 181 27.72 -9.69 -41.22
C LEU A 181 27.03 -8.52 -40.50
N ALA A 182 26.78 -7.41 -41.20
CA ALA A 182 26.06 -6.27 -40.65
C ALA A 182 24.64 -6.65 -40.19
N GLU A 183 23.94 -7.48 -40.97
CA GLU A 183 22.62 -7.97 -40.60
C GLU A 183 22.66 -8.93 -39.41
N THR A 184 23.68 -9.79 -39.34
CA THR A 184 23.90 -10.67 -38.18
C THR A 184 24.17 -9.85 -36.92
N ILE A 185 24.98 -8.79 -37.01
CA ILE A 185 25.24 -7.88 -35.89
C ILE A 185 23.95 -7.18 -35.45
N ARG A 186 23.15 -6.64 -36.39
CA ARG A 186 21.84 -6.04 -36.08
C ARG A 186 20.91 -7.06 -35.42
N SER A 187 20.84 -8.27 -35.94
CA SER A 187 20.02 -9.35 -35.41
C SER A 187 20.44 -9.72 -33.98
N ASN A 188 21.74 -9.88 -33.73
CA ASN A 188 22.27 -10.17 -32.40
C ASN A 188 21.97 -9.03 -31.41
N GLN A 189 22.20 -7.77 -31.80
CA GLN A 189 21.89 -6.61 -30.96
C GLN A 189 20.40 -6.52 -30.65
N ALA A 190 19.52 -6.80 -31.61
CA ALA A 190 18.08 -6.85 -31.40
C ALA A 190 17.68 -7.99 -30.46
N GLY A 191 18.31 -9.17 -30.60
CA GLY A 191 18.11 -10.31 -29.69
C GLY A 191 18.52 -10.00 -28.26
N GLU A 192 19.70 -9.40 -28.06
CA GLU A 192 20.18 -8.96 -26.76
C GLU A 192 19.26 -7.92 -26.13
N ALA A 193 18.80 -6.92 -26.90
CA ALA A 193 17.88 -5.91 -26.43
C ALA A 193 16.52 -6.50 -25.99
N LEU A 194 15.99 -7.48 -26.72
CA LEU A 194 14.78 -8.20 -26.34
C LEU A 194 14.99 -9.01 -25.06
N GLN A 195 16.14 -9.66 -24.91
CA GLN A 195 16.47 -10.43 -23.70
C GLN A 195 16.65 -9.52 -22.48
N GLN A 196 17.31 -8.37 -22.63
CA GLN A 196 17.40 -7.36 -21.58
C GLN A 196 16.02 -6.83 -21.17
N ARG A 197 15.15 -6.52 -22.14
CA ARG A 197 13.77 -6.11 -21.88
C ARG A 197 12.97 -7.20 -21.16
N GLY A 198 13.14 -8.47 -21.52
CA GLY A 198 12.50 -9.59 -20.84
C GLY A 198 12.92 -9.73 -19.37
N GLN A 199 14.21 -9.53 -19.08
CA GLN A 199 14.73 -9.49 -17.71
C GLN A 199 14.16 -8.31 -16.92
N ASP A 200 14.14 -7.10 -17.49
CA ASP A 200 13.59 -5.90 -16.84
C ASP A 200 12.10 -6.06 -16.50
N ILE A 201 11.31 -6.61 -17.43
CA ILE A 201 9.89 -6.92 -17.19
C ILE A 201 9.75 -7.90 -16.02
N THR A 202 10.60 -8.93 -15.97
CA THR A 202 10.56 -9.94 -14.91
C THR A 202 10.89 -9.33 -13.54
N VAL A 203 11.96 -8.53 -13.45
CA VAL A 203 12.37 -7.83 -12.23
C VAL A 203 11.27 -6.87 -11.77
N ARG A 204 10.70 -6.08 -12.70
CA ARG A 204 9.58 -5.18 -12.39
C ARG A 204 8.36 -5.95 -11.87
N GLY A 205 8.03 -7.09 -12.47
CA GLY A 205 6.94 -7.97 -12.01
C GLY A 205 7.17 -8.51 -10.59
N GLN A 206 8.39 -8.93 -10.28
CA GLN A 206 8.76 -9.38 -8.93
C GLN A 206 8.68 -8.24 -7.90
N ASN A 207 9.16 -7.05 -8.25
CA ASN A 207 9.10 -5.87 -7.37
C ASN A 207 7.66 -5.45 -7.06
N ILE A 208 6.78 -5.41 -8.07
CA ILE A 208 5.35 -5.13 -7.87
C ILE A 208 4.71 -6.19 -6.96
N SER A 209 5.03 -7.47 -7.19
CA SER A 209 4.52 -8.56 -6.35
C SER A 209 4.97 -8.44 -4.90
N ALA A 210 6.24 -8.09 -4.67
CA ALA A 210 6.78 -7.86 -3.33
C ALA A 210 6.12 -6.65 -2.65
N GLN A 211 5.89 -5.56 -3.40
CA GLN A 211 5.23 -4.35 -2.91
C GLN A 211 3.77 -4.60 -2.55
N ASN A 212 3.02 -5.32 -3.40
CA ASN A 212 1.65 -5.73 -3.11
C ASN A 212 1.58 -6.62 -1.87
N ALA A 213 2.48 -7.59 -1.72
CA ALA A 213 2.53 -8.43 -0.53
C ALA A 213 2.85 -7.62 0.74
N ALA A 214 3.70 -6.59 0.66
CA ALA A 214 3.98 -5.69 1.76
C ALA A 214 2.73 -4.88 2.14
N LEU A 215 2.04 -4.30 1.15
CA LEU A 215 0.81 -3.54 1.36
C LEU A 215 -0.30 -4.42 1.96
N SER A 216 -0.47 -5.67 1.49
CA SER A 216 -1.44 -6.59 2.08
C SER A 216 -1.16 -6.89 3.55
N ARG A 217 0.11 -7.03 3.94
CA ARG A 217 0.48 -7.21 5.36
C ARG A 217 0.16 -5.96 6.19
N GLU A 218 0.35 -4.78 5.62
CA GLU A 218 0.02 -3.51 6.29
C GLU A 218 -1.48 -3.35 6.49
N ILE A 219 -2.29 -3.64 5.47
CA ILE A 219 -3.76 -3.65 5.56
C ILE A 219 -4.21 -4.63 6.65
N GLN A 220 -3.67 -5.85 6.67
CA GLN A 220 -4.00 -6.82 7.72
C GLN A 220 -3.65 -6.33 9.13
N ARG A 221 -2.53 -5.61 9.28
CA ARG A 221 -2.16 -4.99 10.57
C ARG A 221 -3.14 -3.90 10.97
N ALA A 222 -3.53 -3.04 10.03
CA ALA A 222 -4.51 -1.99 10.27
C ALA A 222 -5.88 -2.58 10.68
N GLU A 223 -6.37 -3.60 9.96
CA GLU A 223 -7.61 -4.30 10.30
C GLU A 223 -7.58 -4.96 11.69
N LEU A 224 -6.43 -5.54 12.08
CA LEU A 224 -6.26 -6.10 13.42
C LEU A 224 -6.29 -5.01 14.49
N GLN A 225 -5.65 -3.88 14.23
CA GLN A 225 -5.63 -2.75 15.15
C GLN A 225 -7.03 -2.15 15.32
N ASP A 226 -7.79 -2.01 14.23
CA ASP A 226 -9.18 -1.56 14.23
C ASP A 226 -10.06 -2.49 15.06
N LYS A 227 -9.96 -3.81 14.86
CA LYS A 227 -10.67 -4.82 15.68
C LYS A 227 -10.32 -4.77 17.17
N VAL A 228 -9.08 -4.42 17.52
CA VAL A 228 -8.66 -4.26 18.91
C VAL A 228 -9.30 -3.02 19.52
N LEU A 229 -9.31 -1.90 18.80
CA LEU A 229 -9.97 -0.66 19.21
C LEU A 229 -11.48 -0.85 19.37
N ASP A 230 -12.14 -1.49 18.42
CA ASP A 230 -13.57 -1.84 18.50
C ASP A 230 -13.90 -2.66 19.75
N ARG A 231 -13.07 -3.67 20.05
CA ARG A 231 -13.25 -4.49 21.25
C ARG A 231 -13.04 -3.66 22.52
N GLN A 232 -12.11 -2.72 22.52
CA GLN A 232 -11.86 -1.84 23.65
C GLN A 232 -13.06 -0.88 23.87
N ILE A 233 -13.53 -0.23 22.81
CA ILE A 233 -14.72 0.64 22.84
C ILE A 233 -15.93 -0.14 23.37
N ALA A 234 -16.15 -1.36 22.90
CA ALA A 234 -17.26 -2.19 23.37
C ALA A 234 -17.14 -2.55 24.87
N ARG A 235 -15.92 -2.82 25.37
CA ARG A 235 -15.68 -3.10 26.79
C ARG A 235 -15.94 -1.87 27.67
N GLU A 236 -15.40 -0.72 27.28
CA GLU A 236 -15.61 0.55 27.99
C GLU A 236 -17.08 0.95 27.99
N THR A 237 -17.77 0.78 26.86
CA THR A 237 -19.22 1.03 26.74
C THR A 237 -20.04 0.15 27.68
N ASN A 238 -19.68 -1.13 27.84
CA ASN A 238 -20.39 -2.03 28.75
C ASN A 238 -20.15 -1.67 30.23
N GLN A 239 -18.94 -1.21 30.58
CA GLN A 239 -18.64 -0.75 31.94
C GLN A 239 -19.41 0.52 32.29
N ILE A 240 -19.43 1.51 31.39
CA ILE A 240 -20.18 2.76 31.59
C ILE A 240 -21.67 2.48 31.79
N LYS A 241 -22.27 1.60 30.96
CA LYS A 241 -23.67 1.19 31.12
C LYS A 241 -23.93 0.48 32.47
N LEU A 242 -22.99 -0.33 32.92
CA LEU A 242 -23.10 -1.04 34.19
C LEU A 242 -23.04 -0.08 35.37
N ASP A 243 -22.16 0.92 35.32
CA ASP A 243 -22.07 1.96 36.34
C ASP A 243 -23.31 2.86 36.36
N GLU A 244 -23.84 3.23 35.20
CA GLU A 244 -25.11 3.98 35.09
C GLU A 244 -26.29 3.21 35.71
N LEU A 245 -26.38 1.89 35.43
CA LEU A 245 -27.43 1.04 36.01
C LEU A 245 -27.28 0.89 37.53
N LYS A 246 -26.06 0.75 38.03
CA LYS A 246 -25.79 0.72 39.49
C LYS A 246 -26.18 2.03 40.16
N GLN A 247 -25.85 3.16 39.54
CA GLN A 247 -26.20 4.48 40.07
C GLN A 247 -27.72 4.67 40.12
N LYS A 248 -28.44 4.28 39.06
CA LYS A 248 -29.92 4.28 39.05
C LYS A 248 -30.51 3.36 40.11
N GLN A 249 -29.91 2.18 40.32
CA GLN A 249 -30.36 1.26 41.37
C GLN A 249 -30.18 1.87 42.77
N ALA A 250 -29.06 2.56 43.02
CA ALA A 250 -28.79 3.24 44.28
C ALA A 250 -29.79 4.38 44.55
N ASP A 251 -30.08 5.22 43.55
CA ASP A 251 -31.06 6.31 43.68
C ASP A 251 -32.48 5.79 43.96
N VAL A 252 -32.89 4.71 43.28
CA VAL A 252 -34.19 4.07 43.53
C VAL A 252 -34.25 3.44 44.92
N ARG A 253 -33.17 2.80 45.38
CA ARG A 253 -33.10 2.24 46.74
C ARG A 253 -33.17 3.34 47.79
N GLN A 254 -32.43 4.43 47.62
CA GLN A 254 -32.45 5.56 48.54
C GLN A 254 -33.84 6.21 48.60
N LYS A 255 -34.50 6.42 47.44
CA LYS A 255 -35.88 6.91 47.40
C LYS A 255 -36.86 5.94 48.08
N ALA A 256 -36.68 4.63 47.90
CA ALA A 256 -37.52 3.64 48.57
C ALA A 256 -37.29 3.61 50.08
N GLU A 257 -36.06 3.80 50.56
CA GLU A 257 -35.76 3.88 51.98
C GLU A 257 -36.30 5.16 52.62
N ILE A 258 -36.16 6.31 51.96
CA ILE A 258 -36.77 7.57 52.43
C ILE A 258 -38.29 7.44 52.49
N ALA A 259 -38.92 6.90 51.44
CA ALA A 259 -40.37 6.69 51.43
C ALA A 259 -40.84 5.69 52.52
N LYS A 260 -40.02 4.69 52.85
CA LYS A 260 -40.30 3.76 53.97
C LYS A 260 -40.13 4.45 55.33
N ALA A 261 -39.08 5.25 55.51
CA ALA A 261 -38.83 5.98 56.75
C ALA A 261 -39.91 7.03 57.02
N ASP A 262 -40.31 7.82 56.00
CA ASP A 262 -41.42 8.78 56.11
C ASP A 262 -42.74 8.07 56.42
N ARG A 263 -42.98 6.92 55.77
CA ARG A 263 -44.17 6.10 56.01
C ARG A 263 -44.20 5.54 57.44
N GLN A 264 -43.06 5.14 57.99
CA GLN A 264 -42.95 4.66 59.38
C GLN A 264 -43.10 5.80 60.39
N ALA A 265 -42.51 6.96 60.13
CA ALA A 265 -42.66 8.14 61.00
C ALA A 265 -44.13 8.63 61.05
N ALA A 266 -44.82 8.64 59.91
CA ALA A 266 -46.25 8.97 59.85
C ALA A 266 -47.11 7.91 60.59
N ALA A 267 -46.75 6.63 60.49
CA ALA A 267 -47.44 5.55 61.19
C ALA A 267 -47.30 5.68 62.71
N GLN A 268 -46.09 5.96 63.19
CA GLN A 268 -45.79 6.15 64.62
C GLN A 268 -46.66 7.27 65.20
N GLY A 269 -46.64 8.45 64.56
CA GLY A 269 -47.43 9.59 65.02
C GLY A 269 -48.94 9.32 65.05
N ALA A 270 -49.46 8.54 64.09
CA ALA A 270 -50.85 8.11 64.10
C ALA A 270 -51.15 7.16 65.27
N VAL A 271 -50.32 6.13 65.48
CA VAL A 271 -50.48 5.15 66.57
C VAL A 271 -50.43 5.82 67.95
N ASP A 272 -49.50 6.75 68.15
CA ASP A 272 -49.37 7.52 69.40
C ASP A 272 -50.60 8.42 69.64
N THR A 273 -51.16 9.00 68.58
CA THR A 273 -52.40 9.79 68.65
C THR A 273 -53.62 8.92 69.02
N PHE A 274 -53.76 7.73 68.42
CA PHE A 274 -54.86 6.82 68.73
C PHE A 274 -54.75 6.21 70.13
N SER A 275 -53.55 5.84 70.58
CA SER A 275 -53.33 5.31 71.93
C SER A 275 -53.63 6.35 73.00
N THR A 276 -53.10 7.59 72.87
CA THR A 276 -53.40 8.70 73.79
C THR A 276 -54.91 8.97 73.92
N ALA A 277 -55.66 8.83 72.84
CA ALA A 277 -57.10 9.00 72.86
C ALA A 277 -57.85 7.83 73.50
N LEU A 278 -57.39 6.59 73.29
CA LEU A 278 -57.93 5.42 73.97
C LEU A 278 -57.71 5.50 75.48
N ASP A 279 -56.51 5.94 75.90
CA ASP A 279 -56.19 6.16 77.31
C ASP A 279 -57.05 7.27 77.92
N SER A 280 -57.20 8.40 77.22
CA SER A 280 -58.08 9.50 77.65
C SER A 280 -59.55 9.04 77.79
N LEU A 281 -60.05 8.20 76.88
CA LEU A 281 -61.38 7.61 76.98
C LEU A 281 -61.52 6.66 78.17
N ASN A 282 -60.48 5.88 78.46
CA ASN A 282 -60.44 4.98 79.61
C ASN A 282 -60.47 5.77 80.93
N GLU A 283 -59.70 6.85 81.03
CA GLU A 283 -59.74 7.75 82.20
C GLU A 283 -61.09 8.42 82.41
N ILE A 284 -61.78 8.80 81.33
CA ILE A 284 -63.15 9.37 81.39
C ILE A 284 -64.13 8.32 81.91
N GLU A 285 -64.07 7.09 81.41
CA GLU A 285 -64.98 6.01 81.82
C GLU A 285 -64.78 5.56 83.29
N GLN A 286 -63.54 5.52 83.75
CA GLN A 286 -63.19 5.09 85.12
C GLN A 286 -63.27 6.23 86.15
N SER A 287 -63.55 7.47 85.70
CA SER A 287 -63.57 8.61 86.60
C SER A 287 -64.65 8.47 87.69
N PRO A 288 -64.34 8.78 88.96
CA PRO A 288 -65.28 8.67 90.07
C PRO A 288 -66.44 9.69 89.97
N GLY A 289 -66.29 10.71 89.12
CA GLY A 289 -67.28 11.76 88.86
C GLY A 289 -68.34 11.41 87.83
N LEU A 290 -68.16 10.34 87.05
CA LEU A 290 -69.04 9.96 85.95
C LEU A 290 -70.50 9.84 86.40
N SER A 291 -70.78 9.07 87.46
CA SER A 291 -72.14 8.83 87.98
C SER A 291 -72.84 10.08 88.52
N LYS A 292 -72.07 11.11 88.90
CA LYS A 292 -72.57 12.38 89.44
C LYS A 292 -72.75 13.43 88.33
N ALA A 293 -71.97 13.34 87.26
CA ALA A 293 -71.99 14.28 86.14
C ALA A 293 -72.97 13.87 85.03
N VAL A 294 -73.42 12.62 85.00
CA VAL A 294 -74.30 12.12 83.93
C VAL A 294 -75.71 11.77 84.40
N GLY A 295 -76.67 11.83 83.48
CA GLY A 295 -78.07 11.45 83.70
C GLY A 295 -78.86 12.48 84.50
N ILE A 296 -79.84 12.04 85.30
CA ILE A 296 -80.72 12.96 86.05
C ILE A 296 -79.92 13.87 87.00
N ARG A 297 -78.74 13.44 87.45
CA ARG A 297 -77.85 14.24 88.30
C ARG A 297 -77.16 15.38 87.57
N SER A 298 -77.03 15.31 86.24
CA SER A 298 -76.50 16.39 85.40
C SER A 298 -77.46 17.60 85.27
N ALA A 299 -78.70 17.47 85.74
CA ALA A 299 -79.68 18.56 85.74
C ALA A 299 -79.46 19.57 86.89
N PHE A 300 -78.57 19.24 87.84
CA PHE A 300 -78.17 20.11 88.92
C PHE A 300 -76.84 20.81 88.58
N PRO A 301 -76.64 22.09 88.97
CA PRO A 301 -75.37 22.78 88.74
C PRO A 301 -74.21 22.01 89.36
N THR A 302 -73.17 21.74 88.56
CA THR A 302 -71.94 21.10 89.04
C THR A 302 -71.19 22.02 90.00
N VAL A 303 -70.83 21.51 91.16
CA VAL A 303 -70.02 22.27 92.15
C VAL A 303 -68.57 22.33 91.66
N PRO A 304 -67.98 23.53 91.48
CA PRO A 304 -66.58 23.67 91.09
C PRO A 304 -65.65 22.94 92.07
N GLY A 305 -64.65 22.21 91.54
CA GLY A 305 -63.72 21.40 92.34
C GLY A 305 -64.24 20.01 92.75
N SER A 306 -65.46 19.65 92.36
CA SER A 306 -66.00 18.29 92.58
C SER A 306 -65.53 17.29 91.52
N ASP A 307 -65.66 16.00 91.84
CA ASP A 307 -65.40 14.91 90.87
C ASP A 307 -66.19 15.08 89.56
N ALA A 308 -67.40 15.64 89.63
CA ALA A 308 -68.25 15.88 88.46
C ALA A 308 -67.70 17.00 87.56
N ALA A 309 -67.22 18.11 88.15
CA ALA A 309 -66.57 19.19 87.40
C ALA A 309 -65.25 18.72 86.75
N ASN A 310 -64.49 17.87 87.45
CA ASN A 310 -63.28 17.26 86.90
C ASN A 310 -63.58 16.31 85.73
N PHE A 311 -64.70 15.58 85.78
CA PHE A 311 -65.15 14.74 84.68
C PHE A 311 -65.58 15.56 83.47
N GLU A 312 -66.39 16.61 83.66
CA GLU A 312 -66.82 17.49 82.57
C GLU A 312 -65.62 18.17 81.90
N ALA A 313 -64.66 18.68 82.68
CA ALA A 313 -63.43 19.25 82.16
C ALA A 313 -62.62 18.23 81.34
N ARG A 314 -62.50 16.98 81.81
CA ARG A 314 -61.82 15.90 81.06
C ARG A 314 -62.56 15.54 79.78
N LEU A 315 -63.89 15.50 79.82
CA LEU A 315 -64.73 15.23 78.65
C LEU A 315 -64.57 16.33 77.59
N ASP A 316 -64.56 17.59 78.01
CA ASP A 316 -64.37 18.73 77.11
C ASP A 316 -62.94 18.78 76.56
N THR A 317 -61.92 18.54 77.40
CA THR A 317 -60.53 18.37 76.95
C THR A 317 -60.41 17.24 75.93
N PHE A 318 -61.04 16.09 76.17
CA PHE A 318 -61.01 14.99 75.21
C PHE A 318 -61.64 15.38 73.87
N LYS A 319 -62.82 16.00 73.88
CA LYS A 319 -63.50 16.44 72.66
C LYS A 319 -62.75 17.52 71.89
N ALA A 320 -62.19 18.50 72.61
CA ALA A 320 -61.57 19.67 72.00
C ALA A 320 -60.10 19.43 71.62
N GLN A 321 -59.34 18.71 72.46
CA GLN A 321 -57.88 18.62 72.36
C GLN A 321 -57.40 17.24 71.89
N THR A 322 -58.06 16.15 72.27
CA THR A 322 -57.61 14.79 71.94
C THR A 322 -58.30 14.22 70.70
N PHE A 323 -59.58 14.54 70.50
CA PHE A 323 -60.39 13.97 69.43
C PHE A 323 -60.18 14.64 68.07
N LEU A 324 -60.05 15.97 68.01
CA LEU A 324 -59.88 16.69 66.74
C LEU A 324 -58.60 16.28 65.97
N PRO A 325 -57.41 16.17 66.60
CA PRO A 325 -56.20 15.72 65.91
C PRO A 325 -56.35 14.29 65.34
N MET A 326 -57.05 13.42 66.06
CA MET A 326 -57.30 12.04 65.62
C MET A 326 -58.22 11.98 64.40
N VAL A 327 -59.29 12.78 64.35
CA VAL A 327 -60.15 12.86 63.15
C VAL A 327 -59.38 13.38 61.95
N GLN A 328 -58.48 14.35 62.14
CA GLN A 328 -57.61 14.84 61.06
C GLN A 328 -56.61 13.76 60.60
N SER A 329 -56.05 12.98 61.53
CA SER A 329 -55.21 11.82 61.20
C SER A 329 -55.99 10.78 60.39
N LEU A 330 -57.24 10.49 60.76
CA LEU A 330 -58.13 9.60 59.99
C LEU A 330 -58.41 10.13 58.59
N LYS A 331 -58.64 11.44 58.45
CA LYS A 331 -58.91 12.09 57.16
C LYS A 331 -57.73 12.00 56.18
N GLY A 332 -56.50 12.01 56.71
CA GLY A 332 -55.28 11.86 55.91
C GLY A 332 -55.05 10.46 55.33
N MET A 333 -55.82 9.45 55.75
CA MET A 333 -55.58 8.04 55.39
C MET A 333 -56.46 7.51 54.25
N GLY A 334 -57.28 8.36 53.63
CA GLY A 334 -58.05 8.07 52.42
C GLY A 334 -59.57 7.91 52.62
N ALA A 335 -60.29 7.68 51.52
CA ALA A 335 -61.75 7.78 51.46
C ALA A 335 -62.51 6.79 52.36
N LEU A 336 -61.92 5.64 52.69
CA LEU A 336 -62.51 4.69 53.65
C LEU A 336 -62.40 5.21 55.09
N SER A 337 -61.28 5.82 55.42
CA SER A 337 -60.99 6.43 56.72
C SER A 337 -61.79 7.71 56.96
N ASP A 338 -62.13 8.46 55.90
CA ASP A 338 -63.02 9.63 55.98
C ASP A 338 -64.42 9.27 56.47
N ALA A 339 -65.00 8.18 55.95
CA ALA A 339 -66.33 7.72 56.34
C ALA A 339 -66.37 7.23 57.79
N GLU A 340 -65.28 6.65 58.27
CA GLU A 340 -65.13 6.16 59.64
C GLU A 340 -64.82 7.29 60.62
N GLY A 341 -64.01 8.27 60.21
CA GLY A 341 -63.78 9.50 60.96
C GLY A 341 -65.06 10.29 61.17
N LYS A 342 -65.95 10.31 60.18
CA LYS A 342 -67.30 10.89 60.33
C LYS A 342 -68.14 10.15 61.36
N LYS A 343 -68.18 8.81 61.32
CA LYS A 343 -68.91 8.00 62.33
C LYS A 343 -68.38 8.22 63.75
N LEU A 344 -67.05 8.31 63.90
CA LEU A 344 -66.41 8.63 65.18
C LEU A 344 -66.77 10.04 65.65
N SER A 345 -66.79 11.02 64.73
CA SER A 345 -67.19 12.40 65.02
C SER A 345 -68.64 12.49 65.46
N ASP A 346 -69.53 11.77 64.79
CA ASP A 346 -70.95 11.70 65.15
C ASP A 346 -71.13 11.02 66.52
N ALA A 347 -70.38 9.94 66.81
CA ALA A 347 -70.44 9.24 68.09
C ALA A 347 -69.91 10.09 69.26
N VAL A 348 -68.79 10.79 69.08
CA VAL A 348 -68.23 11.71 70.09
C VAL A 348 -69.07 12.98 70.23
N GLY A 349 -69.67 13.46 69.15
CA GLY A 349 -70.63 14.56 69.18
C GLY A 349 -71.93 14.22 69.91
N ALA A 350 -72.40 12.97 69.78
CA ALA A 350 -73.57 12.45 70.49
C ALA A 350 -73.31 12.19 71.98
N LEU A 351 -72.05 12.09 72.40
CA LEU A 351 -71.66 11.94 73.80
C LEU A 351 -72.05 13.21 74.58
N SER A 352 -72.90 13.09 75.59
CA SER A 352 -73.45 14.23 76.31
C SER A 352 -73.60 13.88 77.79
N PRO A 353 -73.28 14.80 78.72
CA PRO A 353 -73.55 14.59 80.15
C PRO A 353 -75.04 14.33 80.44
N LYS A 354 -75.96 14.77 79.58
CA LYS A 354 -77.40 14.60 79.78
C LYS A 354 -77.92 13.16 79.59
N MET A 355 -77.09 12.25 79.10
CA MET A 355 -77.48 10.84 78.92
C MET A 355 -77.31 10.04 80.23
N SER A 356 -78.04 8.93 80.38
CA SER A 356 -77.91 8.08 81.57
C SER A 356 -76.50 7.49 81.69
N GLU A 357 -76.05 7.18 82.91
CA GLU A 357 -74.72 6.60 83.15
C GLU A 357 -74.47 5.35 82.32
N LYS A 358 -75.48 4.48 82.21
CA LYS A 358 -75.42 3.30 81.36
C LYS A 358 -75.25 3.67 79.89
N ALA A 359 -76.05 4.61 79.37
CA ALA A 359 -75.94 5.06 77.97
C ALA A 359 -74.60 5.77 77.69
N PHE A 360 -74.04 6.47 78.68
CA PHE A 360 -72.73 7.10 78.59
C PHE A 360 -71.61 6.05 78.54
N ARG A 361 -71.61 5.06 79.43
CA ARG A 361 -70.65 3.96 79.39
C ARG A 361 -70.77 3.15 78.10
N ASP A 362 -72.00 2.86 77.65
CA ASP A 362 -72.26 2.15 76.40
C ASP A 362 -71.76 2.92 75.16
N SER A 363 -71.87 4.26 75.16
CA SER A 363 -71.37 5.10 74.05
C SER A 363 -69.85 5.23 74.06
N ILE A 364 -69.21 5.39 75.22
CA ILE A 364 -67.74 5.34 75.36
C ILE A 364 -67.20 3.98 74.89
N GLY A 365 -67.83 2.87 75.28
CA GLY A 365 -67.42 1.53 74.85
C GLY A 365 -67.50 1.35 73.33
N LYS A 366 -68.53 1.91 72.68
CA LYS A 366 -68.63 1.91 71.20
C LYS A 366 -67.54 2.73 70.54
N ILE A 367 -67.23 3.92 71.09
CA ILE A 367 -66.16 4.80 70.59
C ILE A 367 -64.80 4.11 70.75
N ARG A 368 -64.53 3.49 71.91
CA ARG A 368 -63.31 2.71 72.17
C ARG A 368 -63.14 1.58 71.15
N ASN A 369 -64.16 0.73 70.97
CA ASN A 369 -64.08 -0.40 70.04
C ASN A 369 -63.80 0.05 68.60
N GLN A 370 -64.38 1.19 68.18
CA GLN A 370 -64.10 1.77 66.87
C GLN A 370 -62.65 2.25 66.76
N LEU A 371 -62.13 2.90 67.80
CA LEU A 371 -60.75 3.39 67.83
C LEU A 371 -59.72 2.28 67.90
N GLU A 372 -59.95 1.22 68.69
CA GLU A 372 -59.07 0.05 68.75
C GLU A 372 -59.04 -0.69 67.41
N SER A 373 -60.20 -0.83 66.75
CA SER A 373 -60.28 -1.43 65.41
C SER A 373 -59.50 -0.61 64.36
N LYS A 374 -59.62 0.73 64.41
CA LYS A 374 -58.85 1.62 63.55
C LYS A 374 -57.35 1.57 63.87
N LEU A 375 -56.96 1.60 65.13
CA LEU A 375 -55.57 1.47 65.55
C LEU A 375 -54.97 0.15 65.06
N SER A 376 -55.72 -0.96 65.14
CA SER A 376 -55.30 -2.25 64.57
C SER A 376 -55.15 -2.20 63.05
N THR A 377 -56.05 -1.50 62.35
CA THR A 377 -55.96 -1.30 60.90
C THR A 377 -54.73 -0.48 60.53
N VAL A 378 -54.45 0.61 61.27
CA VAL A 378 -53.25 1.43 61.08
C VAL A 378 -51.99 0.60 61.34
N LYS A 379 -51.91 -0.12 62.47
CA LYS A 379 -50.79 -1.01 62.77
C LYS A 379 -50.55 -2.04 61.65
N LYS A 380 -51.62 -2.64 61.09
CA LYS A 380 -51.54 -3.59 59.96
C LYS A 380 -51.17 -2.93 58.63
N GLN A 381 -51.70 -1.74 58.33
CA GLN A 381 -51.48 -1.02 57.08
C GLN A 381 -50.04 -0.48 56.94
N PHE A 382 -49.38 -0.27 58.09
CA PHE A 382 -48.02 0.23 58.15
C PHE A 382 -46.97 -0.84 58.52
N ASP A 383 -47.38 -2.11 58.64
CA ASP A 383 -46.54 -3.23 59.11
C ASP A 383 -45.77 -2.85 60.40
N TYR A 384 -46.48 -2.17 61.29
CA TYR A 384 -45.91 -1.56 62.49
C TYR A 384 -45.56 -2.66 63.49
N GLN A 385 -44.26 -2.87 63.69
CA GLN A 385 -43.75 -3.66 64.81
C GLN A 385 -43.70 -2.76 66.05
N GLU A 386 -44.32 -3.19 67.15
CA GLU A 386 -44.21 -2.45 68.42
C GLU A 386 -42.73 -2.25 68.77
N PRO A 387 -42.31 -1.05 69.18
CA PRO A 387 -40.95 -0.85 69.65
C PRO A 387 -40.73 -1.80 70.82
N VAL A 388 -39.82 -2.75 70.64
CA VAL A 388 -39.39 -3.63 71.72
C VAL A 388 -38.87 -2.71 72.82
N GLN A 389 -39.58 -2.65 73.94
CA GLN A 389 -39.07 -2.00 75.14
C GLN A 389 -37.76 -2.71 75.49
N ASN A 390 -36.64 -2.06 75.21
CA ASN A 390 -35.33 -2.47 75.66
C ASN A 390 -35.36 -2.52 77.19
N ALA A 391 -35.51 -3.72 77.73
CA ALA A 391 -35.06 -4.01 79.08
C ALA A 391 -33.55 -3.77 79.11
N LEU A 392 -33.17 -2.69 79.79
CA LEU A 392 -31.79 -2.39 80.14
C LEU A 392 -31.18 -3.57 80.91
N GLY A 393 -30.08 -4.10 80.39
CA GLY A 393 -29.05 -4.79 81.17
C GLY A 393 -29.02 -6.31 81.05
N GLN A 394 -28.10 -6.82 80.21
CA GLN A 394 -26.97 -7.63 80.68
C GLN A 394 -26.00 -7.93 79.53
N GLN A 395 -24.81 -7.35 79.63
CA GLN A 395 -23.60 -7.83 78.97
C GLN A 395 -23.19 -9.17 79.59
N SER A 396 -22.75 -10.12 78.76
CA SER A 396 -21.47 -10.82 78.96
C SER A 396 -21.00 -11.55 77.69
N PRO A 397 -19.69 -11.79 77.55
CA PRO A 397 -18.98 -11.82 76.28
C PRO A 397 -18.55 -13.23 75.86
N ALA A 398 -18.33 -13.45 74.55
CA ALA A 398 -17.25 -14.29 74.00
C ALA A 398 -17.41 -14.46 72.49
N GLY A 399 -16.32 -14.32 71.73
CA GLY A 399 -16.24 -14.86 70.36
C GLY A 399 -15.67 -13.95 69.27
N SER A 400 -14.53 -13.32 69.53
CA SER A 400 -13.40 -13.13 68.59
C SER A 400 -13.59 -13.50 67.10
N ASN A 401 -13.52 -12.49 66.22
CA ASN A 401 -12.46 -12.27 65.20
C ASN A 401 -12.96 -11.50 63.98
N PHE A 402 -12.73 -10.19 63.96
CA PHE A 402 -12.63 -9.42 62.72
C PHE A 402 -11.21 -8.88 62.60
N SER A 403 -10.44 -9.45 61.67
CA SER A 403 -9.26 -8.81 61.10
C SER A 403 -9.73 -7.75 60.10
N SER A 404 -9.09 -6.59 60.19
CA SER A 404 -9.29 -5.34 59.47
C SER A 404 -9.33 -5.46 57.95
N LEU A 405 -10.28 -4.75 57.34
CA LEU A 405 -10.34 -4.44 55.91
C LEU A 405 -10.10 -2.92 55.74
N TRP A 406 -8.89 -2.48 56.09
CA TRP A 406 -8.30 -1.19 55.72
C TRP A 406 -6.79 -1.39 55.57
N GLY A 407 -6.29 -1.16 54.35
CA GLY A 407 -4.87 -0.87 54.03
C GLY A 407 -4.02 -2.05 53.58
N ASP A 408 -4.00 -2.35 52.27
CA ASP A 408 -3.00 -1.86 51.30
C ASP A 408 -3.61 -1.94 49.88
#